data_AF-A0A4Y9Z3N2-F1
#
_entry.id   AF-A0A4Y9Z3N2-F1
#
_cell.length_a   1.000
_cell.length_b   1.000
_cell.length_c   1.000
_cell.angle_alpha   90.00
_cell.angle_beta   90.00
_cell.angle_gamma   90.00
#
_symmetry.space_group_name_H-M   'P 1'
#
loop_
_entity.id
_entity.type
_entity.pdbx_description
1 polymer ?
#
loop_
_entity_poly.entity_id
_entity_poly.type
_entity_poly.pdbx_seq_one_letter_code
_entity_poly.pdbx_strand_id
1 'polypeptide(L)'
;MAAAPLDEPLEQGLPGQDMGLDLDREPGAQHIDVVDRARIVWRRLLHPTLNALPCTPDGSRFLEPRSPPPPRERNAKDDWTPFRSRLQFEVAEFLYKKNQMSQRDINTLMDLWGASLVEYGGRPPFDNSAHLLDSIDAIPLGDAPWSKFELSYRGPIPEGEVPSWMTEKYTIWRRDTRVVMHSLIDCEDYDSENKDEFDLVPYQEVNEEGGRRLTNVLSGNWAWRQADTIAENPATHGSMFVPVIVGSDKTTVSVATGNNEYYPLYISIGNVANSVRRAHRNAVRIVAFLAIAKCEKKHRNTAAFRTFKRQLYHASVSIVLDPLRPAMTTPEVVRCPDSHFRRVIYGIGPNLMDYPEQALAACVVEGWCPV
;
A
#
# COMPACT_ATOMS: atom_id res chain seq x y z
N MET A 1 -33.26 58.24 -2.03
CA MET A 1 -32.76 59.62 -2.12
C MET A 1 -31.28 59.57 -1.77
N ALA A 2 -30.40 59.39 -2.76
CA ALA A 2 -29.68 60.47 -3.47
C ALA A 2 -28.64 61.15 -2.55
N ALA A 3 -27.34 61.28 -2.85
CA ALA A 3 -26.50 60.87 -3.97
C ALA A 3 -25.01 60.90 -3.51
N ALA A 4 -24.14 60.16 -4.21
CA ALA A 4 -22.66 60.25 -4.21
C ALA A 4 -22.19 61.53 -4.96
N PRO A 5 -20.89 61.81 -5.30
CA PRO A 5 -19.67 60.97 -5.20
C PRO A 5 -18.35 61.74 -4.85
N LEU A 6 -17.20 61.04 -4.78
CA LEU A 6 -16.03 61.19 -5.69
C LEU A 6 -14.81 60.31 -5.27
N ASP A 7 -14.35 59.54 -6.26
CA ASP A 7 -13.00 59.10 -6.64
C ASP A 7 -12.17 58.00 -5.88
N GLU A 8 -11.86 56.96 -6.67
CA GLU A 8 -10.86 55.86 -6.53
C GLU A 8 -9.39 56.36 -6.74
N PRO A 9 -8.36 55.49 -6.92
CA PRO A 9 -7.81 54.43 -6.07
C PRO A 9 -6.28 54.61 -5.86
N LEU A 10 -5.66 53.84 -4.96
CA LEU A 10 -4.20 53.67 -4.95
C LEU A 10 -3.85 52.18 -5.10
N GLU A 11 -3.67 51.76 -6.35
CA GLU A 11 -2.74 50.69 -6.71
C GLU A 11 -1.31 51.21 -6.51
N GLN A 12 -0.52 50.51 -5.70
CA GLN A 12 0.94 50.50 -5.85
C GLN A 12 1.40 49.05 -5.79
N GLY A 13 1.74 48.53 -6.97
CA GLY A 13 2.36 47.22 -7.14
C GLY A 13 3.73 47.17 -6.47
N LEU A 14 3.98 46.07 -5.76
CA LEU A 14 5.32 45.65 -5.38
C LEU A 14 5.95 44.92 -6.58
N PRO A 15 7.25 45.12 -6.83
CA PRO A 15 7.89 44.73 -8.08
C PRO A 15 7.97 43.21 -8.22
N GLY A 16 7.73 42.74 -9.44
CA GLY A 16 7.95 41.35 -9.81
C GLY A 16 9.38 40.94 -9.50
N GLN A 17 9.54 40.03 -8.53
CA GLN A 17 10.68 39.14 -8.53
C GLN A 17 10.43 38.14 -9.64
N ASP A 18 11.05 38.44 -10.77
CA ASP A 18 11.38 37.51 -11.83
C ASP A 18 12.21 36.38 -11.17
N MET A 19 11.55 35.36 -10.61
CA MET A 19 12.19 34.07 -10.35
C MET A 19 12.33 33.39 -11.70
N GLY A 20 13.25 33.92 -12.50
CA GLY A 20 13.91 33.13 -13.53
C GLY A 20 14.40 31.88 -12.82
N LEU A 21 13.75 30.75 -13.09
CA LEU A 21 14.31 29.44 -12.79
C LEU A 21 15.57 29.38 -13.65
N ASP A 22 16.70 29.70 -13.03
CA ASP A 22 18.00 29.41 -13.61
C ASP A 22 17.97 27.91 -13.88
N LEU A 23 17.85 27.56 -15.16
CA LEU A 23 17.99 26.19 -15.66
C LEU A 23 19.49 25.86 -15.60
N ASP A 24 20.05 25.94 -14.40
CA ASP A 24 21.36 25.42 -14.12
C ASP A 24 21.29 23.92 -14.40
N ARG A 25 22.08 23.51 -15.39
CA ARG A 25 22.31 22.11 -15.75
C ARG A 25 22.84 21.38 -14.51
N GLU A 26 21.96 20.75 -13.75
CA GLU A 26 22.30 19.73 -12.77
C GLU A 26 23.19 18.66 -13.45
N PRO A 27 24.50 18.60 -13.14
CA PRO A 27 25.41 17.67 -13.81
C PRO A 27 25.06 16.24 -13.41
N GLY A 28 24.48 15.46 -14.34
CA GLY A 28 24.24 14.03 -14.17
C GLY A 28 22.77 13.58 -14.22
N ALA A 29 21.81 14.51 -14.30
CA ALA A 29 20.40 14.14 -14.50
C ALA A 29 20.17 13.55 -15.90
N GLN A 30 19.70 12.30 -15.95
CA GLN A 30 19.26 11.68 -17.21
C GLN A 30 17.93 12.29 -17.64
N HIS A 31 17.78 12.57 -18.92
CA HIS A 31 16.55 13.11 -19.49
C HIS A 31 15.96 12.21 -20.56
N ILE A 32 14.62 12.14 -20.58
CA ILE A 32 13.85 11.41 -21.59
C ILE A 32 12.74 12.36 -22.08
N ASP A 33 12.63 12.54 -23.40
CA ASP A 33 11.55 13.33 -23.97
C ASP A 33 10.28 12.47 -24.12
N VAL A 34 9.17 12.94 -23.58
CA VAL A 34 7.86 12.28 -23.59
C VAL A 34 6.86 13.17 -24.30
N VAL A 35 6.34 12.72 -25.43
CA VAL A 35 5.32 13.45 -26.19
C VAL A 35 3.93 13.03 -25.72
N ASP A 36 3.11 13.98 -25.29
CA ASP A 36 1.74 13.68 -24.89
C ASP A 36 0.75 13.65 -26.06
N ARG A 37 -0.53 13.34 -25.76
CA ARG A 37 -1.59 13.27 -26.77
C ARG A 37 -1.88 14.62 -27.44
N ALA A 38 -1.53 15.73 -26.79
CA ALA A 38 -1.63 17.08 -27.34
C ALA A 38 -0.38 17.49 -28.13
N ARG A 39 0.58 16.58 -28.33
CA ARG A 39 1.88 16.80 -28.98
C ARG A 39 2.78 17.78 -28.23
N ILE A 40 2.54 17.98 -26.93
CA ILE A 40 3.45 18.74 -26.08
C ILE A 40 4.63 17.82 -25.74
N VAL A 41 5.85 18.33 -25.92
CA VAL A 41 7.08 17.64 -25.52
C VAL A 41 7.34 17.93 -24.05
N TRP A 42 7.38 16.89 -23.25
CA TRP A 42 7.71 16.95 -21.83
C TRP A 42 9.08 16.31 -21.61
N ARG A 43 10.04 17.10 -21.13
CA ARG A 43 11.34 16.60 -20.70
C ARG A 43 11.20 16.00 -19.31
N ARG A 44 11.38 14.69 -19.19
CA ARG A 44 11.41 13.96 -17.92
C ARG A 44 12.84 13.95 -17.38
N LEU A 45 13.07 14.67 -16.29
CA LEU A 45 14.32 14.71 -15.52
C LEU A 45 14.25 13.66 -14.42
N LEU A 46 15.18 12.71 -14.41
CA LEU A 46 15.29 11.69 -13.37
C LEU A 46 16.19 12.17 -12.24
N HIS A 47 15.87 11.78 -11.01
CA HIS A 47 16.71 12.09 -9.85
C HIS A 47 18.14 11.50 -10.05
N PRO A 48 19.21 12.29 -9.91
CA PRO A 48 20.55 11.88 -10.30
C PRO A 48 21.13 10.79 -9.39
N THR A 49 20.85 10.84 -8.08
CA THR A 49 21.46 9.96 -7.07
C THR A 49 20.64 8.70 -6.72
N LEU A 50 19.33 8.85 -6.48
CA LEU A 50 18.39 7.74 -6.25
C LEU A 50 17.85 7.21 -7.58
N ASN A 51 18.77 6.70 -8.40
CA ASN A 51 18.54 6.32 -9.80
C ASN A 51 18.26 4.81 -10.00
N ALA A 52 17.95 4.07 -8.93
CA ALA A 52 17.43 2.70 -8.97
C ALA A 52 18.31 1.72 -9.79
N LEU A 53 19.62 1.70 -9.53
CA LEU A 53 20.56 0.81 -10.21
C LEU A 53 20.26 -0.67 -9.89
N PRO A 54 20.21 -1.55 -10.90
CA PRO A 54 20.17 -2.98 -10.70
C PRO A 54 21.39 -3.47 -9.91
N CYS A 55 21.18 -4.44 -9.02
CA CYS A 55 22.22 -5.07 -8.23
C CYS A 55 22.15 -6.61 -8.29
N THR A 56 23.17 -7.26 -7.73
CA THR A 56 23.14 -8.70 -7.49
C THR A 56 22.05 -9.08 -6.48
N PRO A 57 21.58 -10.35 -6.45
CA PRO A 57 20.52 -10.79 -5.52
C PRO A 57 20.86 -10.60 -4.03
N ASP A 58 22.14 -10.58 -3.67
CA ASP A 58 22.64 -10.30 -2.32
C ASP A 58 22.84 -8.79 -2.05
N GLY A 59 22.65 -7.95 -3.07
CA GLY A 59 22.83 -6.50 -3.02
C GLY A 59 24.27 -6.03 -2.91
N SER A 60 25.27 -6.90 -3.01
CA SER A 60 26.67 -6.56 -2.76
C SER A 60 27.25 -5.59 -3.80
N ARG A 61 26.86 -5.73 -5.08
CA ARG A 61 27.35 -4.88 -6.18
C ARG A 61 26.23 -4.44 -7.12
N PHE A 62 26.39 -3.27 -7.71
CA PHE A 62 25.58 -2.85 -8.84
C PHE A 62 26.01 -3.59 -10.12
N LEU A 63 25.07 -3.78 -11.03
CA LEU A 63 25.30 -4.42 -12.31
C LEU A 63 25.71 -3.39 -13.37
N GLU A 64 26.45 -3.85 -14.38
CA GLU A 64 26.78 -3.01 -15.54
C GLU A 64 25.52 -2.56 -16.28
N PRO A 65 25.51 -1.37 -16.89
CA PRO A 65 24.39 -0.91 -17.70
C PRO A 65 23.98 -1.96 -18.75
N ARG A 66 22.67 -2.20 -18.88
CA ARG A 66 22.06 -3.19 -19.80
C ARG A 66 22.35 -4.67 -19.49
N SER A 67 22.81 -4.99 -18.28
CA SER A 67 22.89 -6.38 -17.83
C SER A 67 21.49 -7.05 -17.89
N PRO A 68 21.37 -8.27 -18.45
CA PRO A 68 20.10 -8.97 -18.50
C PRO A 68 19.63 -9.31 -17.07
N PRO A 69 18.30 -9.31 -16.80
CA PRO A 69 17.80 -9.72 -15.50
C PRO A 69 18.04 -11.21 -15.26
N PRO A 70 18.16 -11.64 -14.00
CA PRO A 70 18.15 -13.06 -13.66
C PRO A 70 16.81 -13.68 -14.08
N PRO A 71 16.82 -14.95 -14.54
CA PRO A 71 15.58 -15.65 -14.87
C PRO A 71 14.70 -15.78 -13.63
N ARG A 72 13.40 -15.53 -13.79
CA ARG A 72 12.42 -15.89 -12.76
C ARG A 72 12.18 -17.39 -12.81
N GLU A 73 12.31 -18.05 -11.67
CA GLU A 73 11.88 -19.42 -11.51
C GLU A 73 10.36 -19.48 -11.72
N ARG A 74 9.93 -20.01 -12.86
CA ARG A 74 8.54 -20.31 -13.11
C ARG A 74 8.29 -21.73 -12.66
N ASN A 75 7.27 -21.93 -11.84
CA ASN A 75 6.75 -23.26 -11.59
C ASN A 75 6.42 -23.93 -12.93
N ALA A 76 6.60 -25.25 -12.99
CA ALA A 76 6.25 -26.01 -14.17
C ALA A 76 4.76 -25.80 -14.49
N LYS A 77 4.37 -25.85 -15.77
CA LYS A 77 2.97 -25.59 -16.18
C LYS A 77 1.97 -26.58 -15.57
N ASP A 78 2.46 -27.71 -15.09
CA ASP A 78 1.77 -28.80 -14.44
C ASP A 78 2.02 -28.85 -12.92
N ASP A 79 2.70 -27.86 -12.36
CA ASP A 79 2.83 -27.69 -10.91
C ASP A 79 1.55 -27.09 -10.33
N TRP A 80 0.79 -27.94 -9.65
CA TRP A 80 -0.44 -27.57 -8.96
C TRP A 80 -0.25 -27.38 -7.46
N THR A 81 0.99 -27.42 -6.95
CA THR A 81 1.29 -27.33 -5.52
C THR A 81 0.58 -26.12 -4.88
N PRO A 82 -0.12 -26.30 -3.74
CA PRO A 82 -0.17 -27.48 -2.86
C PRO A 82 -1.19 -28.55 -3.28
N PHE A 83 -1.95 -28.31 -4.35
CA PHE A 83 -2.92 -29.27 -4.86
C PHE A 83 -2.21 -30.42 -5.59
N ARG A 84 -2.70 -31.64 -5.39
CA ARG A 84 -2.18 -32.86 -6.00
C ARG A 84 -2.44 -32.96 -7.50
N SER A 85 -3.37 -32.17 -8.03
CA SER A 85 -3.72 -32.18 -9.45
C SER A 85 -4.50 -30.93 -9.87
N ARG A 86 -4.53 -30.69 -11.19
CA ARG A 86 -5.38 -29.69 -11.84
C ARG A 86 -6.85 -29.79 -11.40
N LEU A 87 -7.40 -31.01 -11.36
CA LEU A 87 -8.79 -31.22 -10.96
C LEU A 87 -9.02 -30.76 -9.52
N GLN A 88 -8.10 -31.06 -8.61
CA GLN A 88 -8.23 -30.65 -7.21
C GLN A 88 -8.20 -29.12 -7.09
N PHE A 89 -7.31 -28.45 -7.83
CA PHE A 89 -7.26 -26.98 -7.91
C PHE A 89 -8.56 -26.38 -8.47
N GLU A 90 -9.05 -26.86 -9.61
CA GLU A 90 -10.25 -26.33 -10.27
C GLU A 90 -11.51 -26.54 -9.41
N VAL A 91 -11.58 -27.66 -8.68
CA VAL A 91 -12.66 -27.91 -7.71
C VAL A 91 -12.55 -26.93 -6.53
N ALA A 92 -11.35 -26.68 -6.00
CA ALA A 92 -11.17 -25.67 -4.96
C ALA A 92 -11.60 -24.27 -5.44
N GLU A 93 -11.14 -23.85 -6.62
CA GLU A 93 -11.52 -22.56 -7.20
C GLU A 93 -13.05 -22.46 -7.37
N PHE A 94 -13.68 -23.52 -7.88
CA PHE A 94 -15.12 -23.55 -8.06
C PHE A 94 -15.86 -23.45 -6.74
N LEU A 95 -15.54 -24.32 -5.77
CA LEU A 95 -16.27 -24.39 -4.50
C LEU A 95 -16.06 -23.14 -3.64
N TYR A 96 -14.81 -22.67 -3.52
CA TYR A 96 -14.47 -21.57 -2.64
C TYR A 96 -14.74 -20.19 -3.27
N LYS A 97 -14.27 -19.96 -4.49
CA LYS A 97 -14.28 -18.62 -5.11
C LYS A 97 -15.54 -18.36 -5.96
N LYS A 98 -15.97 -19.33 -6.77
CA LYS A 98 -17.08 -19.14 -7.72
C LYS A 98 -18.45 -19.39 -7.08
N ASN A 99 -18.60 -20.51 -6.39
CA ASN A 99 -19.86 -20.92 -5.78
C ASN A 99 -20.00 -20.42 -4.33
N GLN A 100 -18.88 -20.20 -3.63
CA GLN A 100 -18.86 -19.84 -2.20
C GLN A 100 -19.68 -20.83 -1.36
N MET A 101 -19.51 -22.12 -1.66
CA MET A 101 -20.31 -23.20 -1.09
C MET A 101 -20.10 -23.30 0.43
N SER A 102 -21.18 -23.58 1.18
CA SER A 102 -21.07 -23.75 2.64
C SER A 102 -20.22 -24.96 2.99
N GLN A 103 -19.54 -24.94 4.15
CA GLN A 103 -18.74 -26.09 4.62
C GLN A 103 -19.58 -27.37 4.72
N ARG A 104 -20.86 -27.26 5.11
CA ARG A 104 -21.80 -28.39 5.18
C ARG A 104 -22.07 -28.98 3.79
N ASP A 105 -22.30 -28.14 2.80
CA ASP A 105 -22.59 -28.59 1.44
C ASP A 105 -21.33 -29.15 0.77
N ILE A 106 -20.15 -28.59 1.07
CA ILE A 106 -18.86 -29.14 0.63
C ILE A 106 -18.68 -30.56 1.18
N ASN A 107 -18.92 -30.77 2.48
CA ASN A 107 -18.83 -32.10 3.09
C ASN A 107 -19.81 -33.07 2.41
N THR A 108 -21.07 -32.65 2.23
CA THR A 108 -22.10 -33.46 1.56
C THR A 108 -21.68 -33.82 0.13
N LEU A 109 -21.11 -32.88 -0.62
CA LEU A 109 -20.62 -33.11 -1.97
C LEU A 109 -19.43 -34.09 -1.98
N MET A 110 -18.46 -33.95 -1.08
CA MET A 110 -17.32 -34.87 -1.00
C MET A 110 -17.77 -36.28 -0.60
N ASP A 111 -18.77 -36.42 0.28
CA ASP A 111 -19.35 -37.71 0.66
C ASP A 111 -20.04 -38.40 -0.53
N LEU A 112 -20.88 -37.66 -1.27
CA LEU A 112 -21.55 -38.18 -2.47
C LEU A 112 -20.56 -38.56 -3.57
N TRP A 113 -19.56 -37.71 -3.79
CA TRP A 113 -18.52 -37.98 -4.78
C TRP A 113 -17.67 -39.20 -4.36
N GLY A 114 -17.30 -39.29 -3.09
CA GLY A 114 -16.63 -40.45 -2.53
C GLY A 114 -17.43 -41.73 -2.72
N ALA A 115 -18.73 -41.72 -2.40
CA ALA A 115 -19.62 -42.87 -2.58
C ALA A 115 -19.66 -43.37 -4.05
N SER A 116 -19.70 -42.46 -5.03
CA SER A 116 -19.67 -42.81 -6.46
C SER A 116 -18.34 -43.38 -6.95
N LEU A 117 -17.25 -43.17 -6.21
CA LEU A 117 -15.89 -43.61 -6.57
C LEU A 117 -15.45 -44.90 -5.87
N VAL A 118 -16.23 -45.40 -4.90
CA VAL A 118 -15.89 -46.60 -4.10
C VAL A 118 -15.61 -47.81 -4.99
N GLU A 119 -16.45 -48.06 -5.99
CA GLU A 119 -16.32 -49.21 -6.90
C GLU A 119 -15.04 -49.18 -7.74
N TYR A 120 -14.45 -47.99 -7.91
CA TYR A 120 -13.23 -47.76 -8.69
C TYR A 120 -11.99 -47.62 -7.82
N GLY A 121 -12.10 -47.79 -6.49
CA GLY A 121 -11.02 -47.51 -5.54
C GLY A 121 -10.55 -46.05 -5.53
N GLY A 122 -11.39 -45.14 -6.03
CA GLY A 122 -11.08 -43.72 -6.16
C GLY A 122 -11.32 -42.94 -4.86
N ARG A 123 -10.91 -41.67 -4.87
CA ARG A 123 -11.14 -40.73 -3.75
C ARG A 123 -11.62 -39.38 -4.27
N PRO A 124 -12.50 -38.68 -3.54
CA PRO A 124 -12.93 -37.35 -3.91
C PRO A 124 -11.75 -36.36 -3.90
N PRO A 125 -11.86 -35.20 -4.58
CA PRO A 125 -10.80 -34.19 -4.61
C PRO A 125 -10.34 -33.75 -3.22
N PHE A 126 -11.26 -33.62 -2.27
CA PHE A 126 -10.97 -33.30 -0.86
C PHE A 126 -11.66 -34.31 0.04
N ASP A 127 -11.09 -34.55 1.22
CA ASP A 127 -11.71 -35.45 2.20
C ASP A 127 -12.93 -34.79 2.86
N ASN A 128 -12.86 -33.47 3.07
CA ASN A 128 -13.92 -32.63 3.64
C ASN A 128 -13.58 -31.15 3.43
N SER A 129 -14.40 -30.26 3.96
CA SER A 129 -14.20 -28.81 3.93
C SER A 129 -12.92 -28.35 4.64
N ALA A 130 -12.47 -29.05 5.69
CA ALA A 130 -11.22 -28.70 6.37
C ALA A 130 -10.02 -28.98 5.47
N HIS A 131 -9.93 -30.16 4.84
CA HIS A 131 -8.87 -30.45 3.87
C HIS A 131 -8.87 -29.44 2.70
N LEU A 132 -10.04 -29.02 2.20
CA LEU A 132 -10.12 -27.94 1.21
C LEU A 132 -9.49 -26.64 1.73
N LEU A 133 -9.88 -26.18 2.92
CA LEU A 133 -9.40 -24.92 3.50
C LEU A 133 -7.91 -24.99 3.84
N ASP A 134 -7.44 -26.10 4.43
CA ASP A 134 -6.04 -26.34 4.73
C ASP A 134 -5.19 -26.32 3.44
N SER A 135 -5.71 -26.87 2.33
CA SER A 135 -5.03 -26.82 1.03
C SER A 135 -4.94 -25.41 0.47
N ILE A 136 -5.97 -24.58 0.69
CA ILE A 136 -5.97 -23.17 0.28
C ILE A 136 -4.99 -22.37 1.15
N ASP A 137 -4.99 -22.61 2.46
CA ASP A 137 -4.09 -21.95 3.41
C ASP A 137 -2.63 -22.36 3.22
N ALA A 138 -2.38 -23.54 2.64
CA ALA A 138 -1.04 -24.03 2.29
C ALA A 138 -0.48 -23.45 0.97
N ILE A 139 -1.20 -22.57 0.27
CA ILE A 139 -0.73 -21.96 -0.99
C ILE A 139 0.51 -21.10 -0.70
N PRO A 140 1.70 -21.44 -1.25
CA PRO A 140 2.93 -20.71 -0.96
C PRO A 140 3.01 -19.36 -1.70
N LEU A 141 2.16 -19.16 -2.72
CA LEU A 141 2.22 -17.98 -3.58
C LEU A 141 1.63 -16.75 -2.88
N GLY A 142 2.49 -15.76 -2.65
CA GLY A 142 2.07 -14.47 -2.09
C GLY A 142 1.71 -14.52 -0.61
N ASP A 143 2.19 -15.54 0.11
CA ASP A 143 1.86 -15.71 1.52
C ASP A 143 2.39 -14.55 2.36
N ALA A 144 1.47 -13.90 3.06
CA ALA A 144 1.72 -12.90 4.08
C ALA A 144 0.69 -13.21 5.17
N PRO A 145 0.95 -14.24 6.01
CA PRO A 145 -0.06 -14.83 6.84
C PRO A 145 -0.58 -13.83 7.87
N TRP A 146 -1.84 -14.01 8.25
CA TRP A 146 -2.46 -13.17 9.27
C TRP A 146 -1.94 -13.55 10.66
N SER A 147 -1.57 -12.53 11.42
CA SER A 147 -1.23 -12.61 12.83
C SER A 147 -2.06 -11.60 13.62
N LYS A 148 -2.05 -11.67 14.95
CA LYS A 148 -2.74 -10.71 15.80
C LYS A 148 -1.86 -10.22 16.95
N PHE A 149 -2.18 -9.02 17.43
CA PHE A 149 -1.66 -8.49 18.68
C PHE A 149 -2.79 -7.77 19.43
N GLU A 150 -2.60 -7.56 20.73
CA GLU A 150 -3.58 -6.91 21.60
C GLU A 150 -3.02 -5.60 22.15
N LEU A 151 -3.85 -4.57 22.18
CA LEU A 151 -3.59 -3.31 22.87
C LEU A 151 -4.63 -3.13 23.98
N SER A 152 -4.24 -2.44 25.04
CA SER A 152 -5.14 -2.07 26.14
C SER A 152 -4.80 -0.68 26.65
N TYR A 153 -5.74 -0.04 27.31
CA TYR A 153 -5.47 1.19 28.03
C TYR A 153 -4.44 0.94 29.15
N ARG A 154 -3.53 1.90 29.35
CA ARG A 154 -2.47 1.85 30.38
C ARG A 154 -2.37 3.12 31.22
N GLY A 155 -3.36 4.00 31.12
CA GLY A 155 -3.39 5.24 31.90
C GLY A 155 -4.04 5.06 33.28
N PRO A 156 -4.18 6.17 34.03
CA PRO A 156 -4.82 6.15 35.34
C PRO A 156 -6.27 5.66 35.28
N ILE A 157 -6.63 4.76 36.19
CA ILE A 157 -7.99 4.23 36.35
C ILE A 157 -8.72 5.05 37.42
N PRO A 158 -9.97 5.50 37.19
CA PRO A 158 -10.73 6.24 38.20
C PRO A 158 -11.06 5.35 39.40
N GLU A 159 -11.11 5.94 40.60
CA GLU A 159 -11.45 5.22 41.85
C GLU A 159 -12.93 4.77 41.91
N GLY A 160 -13.78 5.32 41.04
CA GLY A 160 -15.21 5.01 40.96
C GLY A 160 -15.56 4.04 39.82
N GLU A 161 -16.65 4.33 39.11
CA GLU A 161 -17.07 3.53 37.95
C GLU A 161 -15.99 3.57 36.86
N VAL A 162 -15.43 2.39 36.53
CA VAL A 162 -14.40 2.25 35.50
C VAL A 162 -15.08 2.01 34.15
N PRO A 163 -14.91 2.92 33.17
CA PRO A 163 -15.43 2.70 31.83
C PRO A 163 -14.86 1.41 31.22
N SER A 164 -15.72 0.59 30.60
CA SER A 164 -15.32 -0.68 29.97
C SER A 164 -14.15 -0.55 28.99
N TRP A 165 -14.05 0.57 28.27
CA TRP A 165 -12.95 0.81 27.33
C TRP A 165 -11.56 0.90 27.99
N MET A 166 -11.49 1.16 29.30
CA MET A 166 -10.22 1.21 30.04
C MET A 166 -9.72 -0.19 30.45
N THR A 167 -10.59 -1.20 30.45
CA THR A 167 -10.26 -2.58 30.84
C THR A 167 -10.31 -3.56 29.67
N GLU A 168 -10.93 -3.16 28.56
CA GLU A 168 -11.04 -3.94 27.34
C GLU A 168 -9.69 -4.16 26.65
N LYS A 169 -9.56 -5.33 26.02
CA LYS A 169 -8.46 -5.68 25.13
C LYS A 169 -8.88 -5.51 23.68
N TYR A 170 -8.12 -4.72 22.95
CA TYR A 170 -8.34 -4.40 21.55
C TYR A 170 -7.47 -5.30 20.69
N THR A 171 -8.09 -6.27 20.00
CA THR A 171 -7.38 -7.17 19.09
C THR A 171 -7.24 -6.51 17.72
N ILE A 172 -6.01 -6.48 17.21
CA ILE A 172 -5.68 -6.03 15.85
C ILE A 172 -5.15 -7.23 15.08
N TRP A 173 -5.71 -7.48 13.90
CA TRP A 173 -5.19 -8.47 12.96
C TRP A 173 -4.30 -7.77 11.95
N ARG A 174 -3.13 -8.34 11.64
CA ARG A 174 -2.19 -7.78 10.67
C ARG A 174 -1.47 -8.86 9.87
N ARG A 175 -1.06 -8.50 8.66
CA ARG A 175 -0.04 -9.21 7.89
C ARG A 175 1.33 -8.59 8.16
N ASP A 176 2.40 -9.33 7.87
CA ASP A 176 3.73 -8.74 7.85
C ASP A 176 3.82 -7.73 6.68
N THR A 177 3.90 -6.45 7.03
CA THR A 177 3.93 -5.35 6.06
C THR A 177 5.12 -5.47 5.12
N ARG A 178 6.29 -5.92 5.59
CA ARG A 178 7.47 -6.07 4.73
C ARG A 178 7.24 -7.13 3.66
N VAL A 179 6.66 -8.27 4.04
CA VAL A 179 6.30 -9.34 3.08
C VAL A 179 5.27 -8.85 2.06
N VAL A 180 4.24 -8.11 2.51
CA VAL A 180 3.25 -7.51 1.63
C VAL A 180 3.90 -6.54 0.63
N MET A 181 4.83 -5.71 1.09
CA MET A 181 5.55 -4.74 0.25
C MET A 181 6.46 -5.41 -0.77
N HIS A 182 7.20 -6.45 -0.38
CA HIS A 182 8.02 -7.24 -1.31
C HIS A 182 7.16 -7.85 -2.41
N SER A 183 6.01 -8.44 -2.04
CA SER A 183 5.09 -9.02 -3.01
C SER A 183 4.43 -7.99 -3.92
N LEU A 184 4.22 -6.75 -3.46
CA LEU A 184 3.77 -5.65 -4.32
C LEU A 184 4.86 -5.24 -5.32
N ILE A 185 6.12 -5.12 -4.88
CA ILE A 185 7.23 -4.69 -5.75
C ILE A 185 7.58 -5.79 -6.78
N ASP A 186 7.51 -7.06 -6.40
CA ASP A 186 7.87 -8.19 -7.27
C ASP A 186 6.78 -8.56 -8.29
N CYS A 187 5.67 -7.83 -8.31
CA CYS A 187 4.52 -8.11 -9.16
C CYS A 187 4.85 -7.91 -10.65
N GLU A 188 4.98 -9.02 -11.37
CA GLU A 188 5.30 -9.12 -12.79
C GLU A 188 4.27 -8.41 -13.69
N ASP A 189 3.01 -8.31 -13.24
CA ASP A 189 1.92 -7.65 -13.95
C ASP A 189 2.19 -6.15 -14.23
N TYR A 190 3.18 -5.56 -13.56
CA TYR A 190 3.59 -4.16 -13.76
C TYR A 190 4.66 -4.00 -14.84
N ASP A 191 5.32 -5.09 -15.24
CA ASP A 191 6.28 -5.14 -16.36
C ASP A 191 5.53 -5.38 -17.68
N SER A 192 4.60 -4.47 -18.00
CA SER A 192 3.80 -4.57 -19.22
C SER A 192 4.57 -4.03 -20.43
N GLU A 193 4.17 -4.44 -21.64
CA GLU A 193 4.70 -3.87 -22.91
C GLU A 193 4.61 -2.33 -22.96
N ASN A 194 3.67 -1.74 -22.21
CA ASN A 194 3.62 -0.29 -21.96
C ASN A 194 4.56 0.05 -20.79
N LYS A 195 5.71 0.63 -21.12
CA LYS A 195 6.82 0.97 -20.20
C LYS A 195 6.52 2.04 -19.12
N ASP A 196 5.24 2.35 -18.87
CA ASP A 196 4.80 3.48 -18.04
C ASP A 196 3.94 3.03 -16.84
N GLU A 197 3.92 1.73 -16.51
CA GLU A 197 3.10 1.19 -15.42
C GLU A 197 3.83 1.14 -14.06
N PHE A 198 5.16 1.22 -14.06
CA PHE A 198 6.00 1.22 -12.86
C PHE A 198 7.17 2.20 -12.98
N ASP A 199 7.14 3.27 -12.18
CA ASP A 199 8.21 4.25 -12.12
C ASP A 199 9.27 3.83 -11.07
N LEU A 200 10.52 3.69 -11.51
CA LEU A 200 11.65 3.29 -10.65
C LEU A 200 12.29 4.47 -9.90
N VAL A 201 12.25 5.66 -10.50
CA VAL A 201 13.03 6.81 -10.07
C VAL A 201 12.11 8.02 -9.92
N PRO A 202 12.18 8.78 -8.80
CA PRO A 202 11.54 10.08 -8.69
C PRO A 202 11.92 10.98 -9.88
N TYR A 203 10.95 11.66 -10.46
CA TYR A 203 11.16 12.39 -11.69
C TYR A 203 10.40 13.72 -11.73
N GLN A 204 10.83 14.62 -12.60
CA GLN A 204 10.15 15.87 -12.88
C GLN A 204 9.88 15.98 -14.38
N GLU A 205 8.66 16.35 -14.75
CA GLU A 205 8.29 16.57 -16.15
C GLU A 205 8.04 18.06 -16.37
N VAL A 206 8.86 18.64 -17.25
CA VAL A 206 8.82 20.06 -17.61
C VAL A 206 8.68 20.21 -19.12
N ASN A 207 7.88 21.17 -19.58
CA ASN A 207 7.83 21.55 -21.00
C ASN A 207 8.80 22.72 -21.27
N GLU A 208 8.93 23.14 -22.54
CA GLU A 208 9.81 24.26 -22.94
C GLU A 208 9.41 25.60 -22.30
N GLU A 209 8.14 25.76 -21.94
CA GLU A 209 7.59 26.96 -21.29
C GLU A 209 7.77 26.95 -19.77
N GLY A 210 8.44 25.93 -19.20
CA GLY A 210 8.62 25.76 -17.76
C GLY A 210 7.38 25.23 -17.01
N GLY A 211 6.31 24.89 -17.74
CA GLY A 211 5.13 24.23 -17.22
C GLY A 211 5.47 22.87 -16.62
N ARG A 212 4.77 22.49 -15.54
CA ARG A 212 4.95 21.23 -14.81
C ARG A 212 3.83 20.25 -15.12
N ARG A 213 4.16 18.97 -15.31
CA ARG A 213 3.20 17.87 -15.38
C ARG A 213 3.34 16.96 -14.16
N LEU A 214 2.22 16.75 -13.46
CA LEU A 214 2.12 15.84 -12.31
C LEU A 214 1.16 14.70 -12.68
N THR A 215 1.68 13.49 -12.78
CA THR A 215 0.96 12.31 -13.29
C THR A 215 0.88 11.19 -12.26
N ASN A 216 1.99 10.83 -11.63
CA ASN A 216 2.10 9.78 -10.62
C ASN A 216 2.76 10.31 -9.34
N VAL A 217 2.79 9.50 -8.28
CA VAL A 217 3.38 9.91 -6.98
C VAL A 217 4.86 10.28 -7.14
N LEU A 218 5.62 9.56 -7.96
CA LEU A 218 7.03 9.84 -8.20
C LEU A 218 7.29 11.12 -9.03
N SER A 219 6.27 11.67 -9.70
CA SER A 219 6.35 13.00 -10.33
C SER A 219 6.20 14.16 -9.34
N GLY A 220 5.73 13.86 -8.13
CA GLY A 220 5.39 14.86 -7.13
C GLY A 220 6.62 15.48 -6.45
N ASN A 221 6.52 16.76 -6.09
CA ASN A 221 7.57 17.49 -5.36
C ASN A 221 7.97 16.79 -4.05
N TRP A 222 7.02 16.13 -3.38
CA TRP A 222 7.30 15.39 -2.16
C TRP A 222 8.25 14.21 -2.41
N ALA A 223 8.03 13.41 -3.47
CA ALA A 223 8.89 12.27 -3.78
C ALA A 223 10.31 12.70 -4.14
N TRP A 224 10.45 13.82 -4.88
CA TRP A 224 11.75 14.41 -5.18
C TRP A 224 12.49 14.85 -3.90
N ARG A 225 11.83 15.63 -3.04
CA ARG A 225 12.44 16.06 -1.76
C ARG A 225 12.82 14.90 -0.84
N GLN A 226 12.01 13.85 -0.81
CA GLN A 226 12.37 12.64 -0.07
C GLN A 226 13.63 11.99 -0.64
N ALA A 227 13.76 11.93 -1.96
CA ALA A 227 14.95 11.41 -2.61
C ALA A 227 16.19 12.27 -2.31
N ASP A 228 16.07 13.60 -2.29
CA ASP A 228 17.15 14.50 -1.87
C ASP A 228 17.60 14.18 -0.44
N THR A 229 16.65 14.08 0.52
CA THR A 229 16.95 13.74 1.92
C THR A 229 17.59 12.36 2.05
N ILE A 230 17.11 11.36 1.32
CA ILE A 230 17.68 10.01 1.34
C ILE A 230 19.11 10.03 0.76
N ALA A 231 19.35 10.84 -0.28
CA ALA A 231 20.63 10.97 -0.97
C ALA A 231 21.73 11.61 -0.11
N GLU A 232 21.39 12.30 0.98
CA GLU A 232 22.35 12.85 1.95
C GLU A 232 23.25 11.75 2.54
N ASN A 233 22.75 10.50 2.61
CA ASN A 233 23.52 9.35 3.03
C ASN A 233 24.15 8.63 1.82
N PRO A 234 25.49 8.61 1.67
CA PRO A 234 26.16 7.90 0.57
C PRO A 234 25.84 6.41 0.46
N ALA A 235 25.46 5.76 1.57
CA ALA A 235 25.10 4.34 1.56
C ALA A 235 23.80 4.04 0.79
N THR A 236 22.96 5.05 0.55
CA THR A 236 21.67 4.89 -0.16
C THR A 236 21.79 5.20 -1.66
N HIS A 237 22.93 5.70 -2.13
CA HIS A 237 23.14 6.05 -3.54
C HIS A 237 22.90 4.84 -4.44
N GLY A 238 22.23 5.05 -5.57
CA GLY A 238 21.81 3.98 -6.47
C GLY A 238 20.55 3.22 -6.04
N SER A 239 19.97 3.51 -4.87
CA SER A 239 18.75 2.84 -4.41
C SER A 239 17.50 3.34 -5.12
N MET A 240 16.45 2.53 -5.09
CA MET A 240 15.10 2.85 -5.48
C MET A 240 14.33 3.38 -4.27
N PHE A 241 13.66 4.53 -4.43
CA PHE A 241 12.72 5.03 -3.43
C PHE A 241 11.34 4.39 -3.63
N VAL A 242 10.77 3.84 -2.56
CA VAL A 242 9.41 3.28 -2.55
C VAL A 242 8.53 4.04 -1.57
N PRO A 243 7.68 4.95 -2.06
CA PRO A 243 6.65 5.55 -1.23
C PRO A 243 5.65 4.48 -0.76
N VAL A 244 5.42 4.41 0.54
CA VAL A 244 4.40 3.57 1.15
C VAL A 244 3.13 4.38 1.29
N ILE A 245 2.13 4.08 0.47
CA ILE A 245 0.81 4.71 0.57
C ILE A 245 -0.02 3.86 1.50
N VAL A 246 -0.57 4.48 2.54
CA VAL A 246 -1.53 3.83 3.44
C VAL A 246 -2.91 4.44 3.23
N GLY A 247 -3.95 3.70 3.55
CA GLY A 247 -5.30 4.25 3.60
C GLY A 247 -6.15 3.45 4.55
N SER A 248 -7.09 4.10 5.22
CA SER A 248 -8.00 3.42 6.13
C SER A 248 -9.42 3.85 5.83
N ASP A 249 -10.34 2.90 5.82
CA ASP A 249 -11.76 3.14 5.56
C ASP A 249 -12.58 2.31 6.55
N LYS A 250 -13.31 2.97 7.45
CA LYS A 250 -14.14 2.30 8.44
C LYS A 250 -15.48 1.92 7.82
N THR A 251 -15.69 0.64 7.57
CA THR A 251 -16.87 0.12 6.85
C THR A 251 -17.82 -0.65 7.77
N THR A 252 -19.12 -0.43 7.62
CA THR A 252 -20.18 -1.19 8.33
C THR A 252 -20.58 -2.40 7.49
N VAL A 253 -20.48 -3.61 8.06
CA VAL A 253 -20.63 -4.87 7.29
C VAL A 253 -21.98 -5.55 7.50
N SER A 254 -22.65 -5.34 8.64
CA SER A 254 -24.02 -5.83 8.84
C SER A 254 -24.86 -4.85 9.66
N VAL A 255 -26.03 -4.50 9.12
CA VAL A 255 -27.02 -3.64 9.80
C VAL A 255 -28.12 -4.49 10.46
N ALA A 256 -28.42 -5.68 9.94
CA ALA A 256 -29.61 -6.46 10.31
C ALA A 256 -29.43 -7.43 11.50
N THR A 257 -28.22 -7.86 11.83
CA THR A 257 -27.98 -8.94 12.82
C THR A 257 -26.87 -8.66 13.85
N GLY A 258 -26.34 -7.45 13.87
CA GLY A 258 -25.32 -7.02 14.82
C GLY A 258 -24.45 -5.96 14.18
N ASN A 259 -24.29 -4.81 14.85
CA ASN A 259 -23.47 -3.68 14.39
C ASN A 259 -21.98 -4.04 14.30
N ASN A 260 -21.61 -4.84 13.30
CA ASN A 260 -20.25 -5.24 12.99
C ASN A 260 -19.68 -4.22 12.00
N GLU A 261 -18.67 -3.51 12.46
CA GLU A 261 -17.87 -2.57 11.68
C GLU A 261 -16.48 -3.21 11.51
N TYR A 262 -15.92 -3.14 10.31
CA TYR A 262 -14.51 -3.43 10.08
C TYR A 262 -13.75 -2.13 9.84
N TYR A 263 -12.50 -2.10 10.28
CA TYR A 263 -11.62 -0.98 10.02
C TYR A 263 -10.35 -1.45 9.31
N PRO A 264 -10.45 -1.81 8.02
CA PRO A 264 -9.29 -2.18 7.22
C PRO A 264 -8.29 -1.03 7.08
N LEU A 265 -7.01 -1.38 7.17
CA LEU A 265 -5.88 -0.57 6.74
C LEU A 265 -5.34 -1.17 5.45
N TYR A 266 -5.38 -0.39 4.38
CA TYR A 266 -4.85 -0.68 3.06
C TYR A 266 -3.43 -0.14 2.91
N ILE A 267 -2.65 -0.81 2.07
CA ILE A 267 -1.30 -0.42 1.69
C ILE A 267 -1.12 -0.54 0.17
N SER A 268 -0.33 0.37 -0.40
CA SER A 268 0.07 0.42 -1.81
C SER A 268 1.47 1.05 -1.93
N ILE A 269 2.07 0.95 -3.11
CA ILE A 269 3.36 1.57 -3.42
C ILE A 269 3.18 2.79 -4.33
N GLY A 270 4.03 3.80 -4.16
CA GLY A 270 4.07 5.01 -4.98
C GLY A 270 4.48 4.78 -6.42
N ASN A 271 5.25 3.72 -6.65
CA ASN A 271 5.90 3.37 -7.91
C ASN A 271 4.92 2.93 -9.00
N VAL A 272 3.76 2.37 -8.63
CA VAL A 272 2.75 1.99 -9.64
C VAL A 272 2.04 3.21 -10.20
N ALA A 273 1.82 3.19 -11.51
CA ALA A 273 1.07 4.24 -12.19
C ALA A 273 -0.40 4.26 -11.76
N ASN A 274 -1.05 5.42 -11.93
CA ASN A 274 -2.45 5.58 -11.57
C ASN A 274 -3.40 4.65 -12.36
N SER A 275 -3.07 4.28 -13.59
CA SER A 275 -3.82 3.30 -14.40
C SER A 275 -3.85 1.92 -13.73
N VAL A 276 -2.70 1.46 -13.23
CA VAL A 276 -2.54 0.17 -12.55
C VAL A 276 -3.37 0.13 -11.26
N ARG A 277 -3.32 1.20 -10.46
CA ARG A 277 -4.13 1.33 -9.24
C ARG A 277 -5.64 1.20 -9.51
N ARG A 278 -6.12 1.80 -10.61
CA ARG A 278 -7.54 1.77 -11.01
C ARG A 278 -7.99 0.44 -11.62
N ALA A 279 -7.07 -0.29 -12.23
CA ALA A 279 -7.37 -1.56 -12.90
C ALA A 279 -7.42 -2.78 -11.95
N HIS A 280 -7.31 -2.56 -10.63
CA HIS A 280 -7.31 -3.63 -9.62
C HIS A 280 -6.25 -4.73 -9.84
N ARG A 281 -5.10 -4.42 -10.48
CA ARG A 281 -3.98 -5.35 -10.73
C ARG A 281 -3.12 -5.59 -9.48
N ASN A 282 -3.73 -6.01 -8.38
CA ASN A 282 -3.04 -6.30 -7.11
C ASN A 282 -2.25 -5.14 -6.47
N ALA A 283 -2.43 -3.90 -6.94
CA ALA A 283 -1.68 -2.71 -6.51
C ALA A 283 -2.08 -2.15 -5.14
N VAL A 284 -3.17 -2.64 -4.55
CA VAL A 284 -3.65 -2.27 -3.21
C VAL A 284 -3.96 -3.54 -2.45
N ARG A 285 -3.48 -3.65 -1.20
CA ARG A 285 -3.70 -4.81 -0.33
C ARG A 285 -4.11 -4.37 1.07
N ILE A 286 -4.97 -5.14 1.73
CA ILE A 286 -5.29 -4.91 3.15
C ILE A 286 -4.13 -5.43 4.01
N VAL A 287 -3.49 -4.60 4.82
CA VAL A 287 -2.39 -5.03 5.69
C VAL A 287 -2.85 -5.27 7.13
N ALA A 288 -3.94 -4.65 7.58
CA ALA A 288 -4.47 -4.86 8.92
C ALA A 288 -5.99 -4.64 9.02
N PHE A 289 -6.59 -5.20 10.06
CA PHE A 289 -7.90 -4.82 10.57
C PHE A 289 -7.72 -4.19 11.95
N LEU A 290 -7.91 -2.87 12.02
CA LEU A 290 -7.75 -2.07 13.23
C LEU A 290 -8.91 -2.32 14.20
N ALA A 291 -8.61 -2.18 15.48
CA ALA A 291 -9.63 -2.27 16.52
C ALA A 291 -10.48 -1.00 16.57
N ILE A 292 -11.79 -1.16 16.78
CA ILE A 292 -12.73 -0.05 16.95
C ILE A 292 -13.13 0.01 18.42
N ALA A 293 -12.58 1.00 19.15
CA ALA A 293 -12.98 1.22 20.53
C ALA A 293 -14.43 1.71 20.60
N LYS A 294 -15.29 0.90 21.21
CA LYS A 294 -16.67 1.25 21.54
C LYS A 294 -16.73 1.69 23.01
N CYS A 295 -17.66 2.58 23.33
CA CYS A 295 -17.89 2.98 24.72
C CYS A 295 -19.36 3.30 24.95
N GLU A 296 -19.74 3.37 26.22
CA GLU A 296 -21.05 3.85 26.64
C GLU A 296 -21.26 5.33 26.26
N LYS A 297 -22.51 5.71 25.99
CA LYS A 297 -22.88 7.05 25.51
C LYS A 297 -22.34 8.17 26.41
N LYS A 298 -22.34 7.98 27.73
CA LYS A 298 -21.84 8.96 28.72
C LYS A 298 -20.35 9.29 28.57
N HIS A 299 -19.54 8.38 28.02
CA HIS A 299 -18.09 8.56 27.88
C HIS A 299 -17.65 8.97 26.47
N ARG A 300 -18.54 8.90 25.47
CA ARG A 300 -18.23 9.06 24.04
C ARG A 300 -17.49 10.36 23.70
N ASN A 301 -17.82 11.44 24.39
CA ASN A 301 -17.27 12.77 24.14
C ASN A 301 -16.24 13.23 25.17
N THR A 302 -15.83 12.34 26.09
CA THR A 302 -14.80 12.67 27.10
C THR A 302 -13.43 12.85 26.44
N ALA A 303 -12.63 13.79 26.98
CA ALA A 303 -11.26 14.01 26.50
C ALA A 303 -10.40 12.74 26.62
N ALA A 304 -10.54 12.01 27.73
CA ALA A 304 -9.81 10.76 27.97
C ALA A 304 -10.09 9.71 26.89
N PHE A 305 -11.37 9.47 26.55
CA PHE A 305 -11.73 8.50 25.52
C PHE A 305 -11.29 8.95 24.11
N ARG A 306 -11.41 10.24 23.80
CA ARG A 306 -10.92 10.80 22.53
C ARG A 306 -9.41 10.61 22.36
N THR A 307 -8.64 10.89 23.41
CA THR A 307 -7.19 10.66 23.45
C THR A 307 -6.88 9.17 23.29
N PHE A 308 -7.61 8.30 23.99
CA PHE A 308 -7.42 6.86 23.87
C PHE A 308 -7.66 6.35 22.45
N LYS A 309 -8.74 6.78 21.77
CA LYS A 309 -8.98 6.41 20.36
C LYS A 309 -7.82 6.80 19.44
N ARG A 310 -7.26 7.99 19.62
CA ARG A 310 -6.08 8.48 18.86
C ARG A 310 -4.87 7.60 19.16
N GLN A 311 -4.59 7.33 20.42
CA GLN A 311 -3.48 6.47 20.84
C GLN A 311 -3.63 5.06 20.30
N LEU A 312 -4.83 4.48 20.35
CA LEU A 312 -5.11 3.15 19.83
C LEU A 312 -4.85 3.09 18.32
N TYR A 313 -5.34 4.08 17.55
CA TYR A 313 -5.08 4.18 16.11
C TYR A 313 -3.58 4.29 15.81
N HIS A 314 -2.88 5.27 16.39
CA HIS A 314 -1.47 5.51 16.11
C HIS A 314 -0.56 4.36 16.58
N ALA A 315 -0.83 3.77 17.75
CA ALA A 315 -0.09 2.61 18.22
C ALA A 315 -0.30 1.40 17.30
N SER A 316 -1.53 1.18 16.83
CA SER A 316 -1.85 0.11 15.89
C SER A 316 -1.11 0.30 14.56
N VAL A 317 -1.21 1.48 13.94
CA VAL A 317 -0.53 1.77 12.67
C VAL A 317 0.99 1.70 12.82
N SER A 318 1.54 2.20 13.93
CA SER A 318 2.98 2.12 14.22
C SER A 318 3.46 0.67 14.29
N ILE A 319 2.77 -0.21 15.03
CA ILE A 319 3.12 -1.64 15.13
C ILE A 319 2.95 -2.35 13.78
N VAL A 320 1.93 -2.00 13.01
CA VAL A 320 1.70 -2.59 11.68
C VAL A 320 2.84 -2.21 10.72
N LEU A 321 3.26 -0.94 10.70
CA LEU A 321 4.31 -0.46 9.78
C LEU A 321 5.73 -0.70 10.29
N ASP A 322 5.91 -1.07 11.56
CA ASP A 322 7.23 -1.30 12.17
C ASP A 322 8.17 -2.23 11.39
N PRO A 323 7.70 -3.32 10.73
CA PRO A 323 8.57 -4.17 9.92
C PRO A 323 9.31 -3.43 8.79
N LEU A 324 8.82 -2.28 8.34
CA LEU A 324 9.48 -1.47 7.30
C LEU A 324 10.56 -0.54 7.87
N ARG A 325 10.53 -0.24 9.17
CA ARG A 325 11.41 0.77 9.80
C ARG A 325 12.90 0.58 9.48
N PRO A 326 13.49 -0.64 9.53
CA PRO A 326 14.91 -0.81 9.21
C PRO A 326 15.24 -0.40 7.77
N ALA A 327 14.32 -0.69 6.84
CA ALA A 327 14.46 -0.41 5.42
C ALA A 327 14.07 1.02 5.02
N MET A 328 13.80 1.90 6.00
CA MET A 328 13.64 3.34 5.76
C MET A 328 14.96 4.10 5.83
N THR A 329 16.01 3.50 6.39
CA THR A 329 17.34 4.12 6.53
C THR A 329 18.46 3.27 5.92
N THR A 330 18.33 1.94 5.96
CA THR A 330 19.30 1.00 5.39
C THR A 330 18.66 0.31 4.20
N PRO A 331 19.24 0.37 2.98
CA PRO A 331 18.62 -0.26 1.84
C PRO A 331 18.53 -1.78 1.99
N GLU A 332 17.41 -2.35 1.56
CA GLU A 332 17.27 -3.81 1.42
C GLU A 332 17.08 -4.21 -0.04
N VAL A 333 17.34 -5.47 -0.35
CA VAL A 333 17.30 -5.95 -1.73
C VAL A 333 15.94 -6.57 -2.02
N VAL A 334 15.30 -6.09 -3.08
CA VAL A 334 13.99 -6.60 -3.54
C VAL A 334 14.04 -6.79 -5.06
N ARG A 335 13.35 -7.83 -5.55
CA ARG A 335 13.16 -8.05 -6.98
C ARG A 335 12.03 -7.17 -7.48
N CYS A 336 12.26 -6.47 -8.60
CA CYS A 336 11.30 -5.58 -9.25
C CYS A 336 10.54 -6.29 -10.37
N PRO A 337 9.50 -5.65 -10.97
CA PRO A 337 8.69 -6.26 -12.02
C PRO A 337 9.53 -6.71 -13.23
N ASP A 338 10.52 -5.90 -13.62
CA ASP A 338 11.50 -6.19 -14.69
C ASP A 338 12.49 -7.31 -14.37
N SER A 339 12.28 -8.02 -13.25
CA SER A 339 13.08 -9.14 -12.74
C SER A 339 14.47 -8.77 -12.25
N HIS A 340 14.90 -7.51 -12.33
CA HIS A 340 16.14 -7.05 -11.69
C HIS A 340 15.95 -6.91 -10.18
N PHE A 341 17.00 -7.24 -9.44
CA PHE A 341 17.08 -6.90 -8.02
C PHE A 341 17.57 -5.46 -7.88
N ARG A 342 17.00 -4.72 -6.94
CA ARG A 342 17.41 -3.36 -6.60
C ARG A 342 17.49 -3.18 -5.10
N ARG A 343 18.39 -2.30 -4.67
CA ARG A 343 18.40 -1.77 -3.30
C ARG A 343 17.23 -0.82 -3.14
N VAL A 344 16.47 -0.94 -2.06
CA VAL A 344 15.20 -0.24 -1.86
C VAL A 344 15.20 0.48 -0.52
N ILE A 345 14.75 1.72 -0.51
CA ILE A 345 14.44 2.50 0.69
C ILE A 345 12.95 2.83 0.68
N TYR A 346 12.25 2.51 1.77
CA TYR A 346 10.85 2.89 1.95
C TYR A 346 10.73 4.28 2.59
N GLY A 347 9.71 5.02 2.18
CA GLY A 347 9.27 6.22 2.90
C GLY A 347 7.76 6.18 3.10
N ILE A 348 7.29 6.39 4.33
CA ILE A 348 5.85 6.51 4.59
C ILE A 348 5.37 7.78 3.87
N GLY A 349 4.50 7.58 2.89
CA GLY A 349 4.01 8.61 1.99
C GLY A 349 2.59 9.04 2.31
N PRO A 350 1.78 9.33 1.27
CA PRO A 350 0.40 9.79 1.45
C PRO A 350 -0.44 8.79 2.26
N ASN A 351 -1.31 9.35 3.12
CA ASN A 351 -2.34 8.60 3.83
C ASN A 351 -3.72 8.95 3.25
N LEU A 352 -4.34 8.00 2.57
CA LEU A 352 -5.61 8.13 1.85
C LEU A 352 -6.77 7.85 2.81
N MET A 353 -7.43 8.91 3.25
CA MET A 353 -8.46 8.87 4.29
C MET A 353 -9.59 9.83 3.95
N ASP A 354 -10.81 9.50 4.38
CA ASP A 354 -11.92 10.44 4.48
C ASP A 354 -11.61 11.57 5.47
N TYR A 355 -12.50 12.55 5.55
CA TYR A 355 -12.42 13.60 6.55
C TYR A 355 -12.41 13.11 8.02
N PRO A 356 -13.33 12.26 8.52
CA PRO A 356 -13.25 11.79 9.91
C PRO A 356 -11.93 11.08 10.26
N GLU A 357 -11.40 10.29 9.34
CA GLU A 357 -10.16 9.53 9.46
C GLU A 357 -8.94 10.47 9.41
N GLN A 358 -8.96 11.48 8.53
CA GLN A 358 -7.96 12.56 8.53
C GLN A 358 -7.95 13.31 9.86
N ALA A 359 -9.13 13.62 10.40
CA ALA A 359 -9.22 14.30 11.69
C ALA A 359 -8.66 13.44 12.84
N LEU A 360 -8.90 12.12 12.80
CA LEU A 360 -8.33 11.16 13.73
C LEU A 360 -6.80 11.09 13.61
N ALA A 361 -6.30 10.90 12.39
CA ALA A 361 -4.86 10.75 12.11
C ALA A 361 -4.06 12.03 12.37
N ALA A 362 -4.62 13.20 12.11
CA ALA A 362 -4.01 14.48 12.44
C ALA A 362 -4.21 14.88 13.92
N CYS A 363 -4.93 14.07 14.70
CA CYS A 363 -5.30 14.38 16.08
C CYS A 363 -6.06 15.71 16.26
N VAL A 364 -6.78 16.19 15.24
CA VAL A 364 -7.55 17.44 15.28
C VAL A 364 -8.99 17.20 15.78
N VAL A 365 -9.72 18.29 16.01
CA VAL A 365 -11.14 18.26 16.39
C VAL A 365 -11.97 18.11 15.12
N GLU A 366 -13.02 17.29 15.16
CA GLU A 366 -13.97 17.17 14.06
C GLU A 366 -14.64 18.54 13.79
N GLY A 367 -14.77 18.91 12.52
CA GLY A 367 -15.17 20.24 12.04
C GLY A 367 -14.01 21.19 11.73
N TRP A 368 -12.76 20.84 12.04
CA TRP A 368 -11.57 21.66 11.75
C TRP A 368 -10.81 21.15 10.52
N CYS A 369 -10.00 22.00 9.88
CA CYS A 369 -9.15 21.59 8.76
C CYS A 369 -7.96 20.76 9.28
N PRO A 370 -7.76 19.51 8.82
CA PRO A 370 -6.62 18.68 9.20
C PRO A 370 -5.34 19.02 8.42
N VAL A 371 -5.42 19.96 7.46
CA VAL A 371 -4.32 20.43 6.59
C VAL A 371 -4.00 21.88 6.88
#